data_AF-A0A9P7F640-F1
#
_entry.id   AF-A0A9P7F640-F1
#
_cell.length_a   1.000
_cell.length_b   1.000
_cell.length_c   1.000
_cell.angle_alpha   90.00
_cell.angle_beta   90.00
_cell.angle_gamma   90.00
#
_symmetry.space_group_name_H-M   'P 1'
#
loop_
_entity.id
_entity.type
_entity.pdbx_description
1 polymer ?
#
loop_
_entity_poly.entity_id
_entity_poly.type
_entity_poly.pdbx_seq_one_letter_code
_entity_poly.pdbx_strand_id
1 'polypeptide(L)'
;MLNVVTARLHAMYQGCRKAYTDDPGLDSKFPLEQLKEEAEDLLKETEIAVQTRSDEPVDPGFMSSFIVYPDGLLTHMLSTSPRFRSWEYTHASSKYPEDDELRAWYLNCTMDCMRNAGVPIENFLMVATGLRDTVPKMKKIWGVSELAMGGRDQKIQANLDRADELMRRVADKTLTLEDPVPL
;
A
#
# COMPACT_ATOMS: atom_id res chain seq x y z
N MET A 1 16.72 15.22 -16.14
CA MET A 1 16.10 15.56 -14.84
C MET A 1 15.57 14.31 -14.15
N LEU A 2 14.71 13.53 -14.80
CA LEU A 2 14.16 12.30 -14.24
C LEU A 2 15.20 11.26 -13.77
N ASN A 3 16.28 11.03 -14.53
CA ASN A 3 17.36 10.11 -14.15
C ASN A 3 18.09 10.51 -12.84
N VAL A 4 18.07 11.80 -12.48
CA VAL A 4 18.67 12.30 -11.24
C VAL A 4 17.72 12.09 -10.07
N VAL A 5 16.44 12.36 -10.27
CA VAL A 5 15.37 12.14 -9.27
C VAL A 5 15.27 10.64 -8.92
N THR A 6 15.35 9.77 -9.92
CA THR A 6 15.29 8.31 -9.71
C THR A 6 16.49 7.74 -8.99
N ALA A 7 17.70 8.22 -9.29
CA ALA A 7 18.90 7.85 -8.55
C ALA A 7 18.80 8.27 -7.07
N ARG A 8 18.22 9.45 -6.80
CA ARG A 8 17.99 9.95 -5.43
C ARG A 8 16.93 9.12 -4.68
N LEU A 9 15.81 8.78 -5.33
CA LEU A 9 14.80 7.90 -4.74
C LEU A 9 15.34 6.51 -4.41
N HIS A 10 16.16 5.95 -5.30
CA HIS A 10 16.82 4.67 -5.02
C HIS A 10 17.80 4.76 -3.85
N ALA A 11 18.63 5.80 -3.79
CA ALA A 11 19.58 6.00 -2.70
C ALA A 11 18.86 6.22 -1.35
N MET A 12 17.78 7.01 -1.35
CA MET A 12 16.93 7.22 -0.18
C MET A 12 16.28 5.91 0.26
N TYR A 13 15.73 5.10 -0.66
CA TYR A 13 15.18 3.79 -0.33
C TYR A 13 16.20 2.89 0.38
N GLN A 14 17.41 2.78 -0.17
CA GLN A 14 18.48 1.99 0.46
C GLN A 14 18.85 2.55 1.84
N GLY A 15 18.87 3.88 1.99
CA GLY A 15 19.09 4.58 3.26
C GLY A 15 18.01 4.27 4.29
N CYS A 16 16.74 4.45 3.95
CA CYS A 16 15.59 4.15 4.80
C CYS A 16 15.56 2.68 5.22
N ARG A 17 15.75 1.77 4.25
CA ARG A 17 15.77 0.33 4.53
C ARG A 17 16.88 -0.03 5.49
N LYS A 18 18.09 0.51 5.28
CA LYS A 18 19.23 0.28 6.16
C LYS A 18 19.00 0.86 7.56
N ALA A 19 18.52 2.10 7.67
CA ALA A 19 18.20 2.72 8.95
C ALA A 19 17.16 1.90 9.75
N TYR A 20 16.11 1.43 9.08
CA TYR A 20 15.07 0.62 9.71
C TYR A 20 15.56 -0.77 10.15
N THR A 21 16.51 -1.35 9.41
CA THR A 21 17.04 -2.69 9.74
C THR A 21 18.12 -2.64 10.82
N ASP A 22 18.98 -1.62 10.78
CA ASP A 22 20.18 -1.53 11.63
C ASP A 22 19.92 -0.81 12.97
N ASP A 23 18.97 0.14 13.02
CA ASP A 23 18.71 0.97 14.21
C ASP A 23 17.25 1.45 14.31
N PRO A 24 16.28 0.53 14.51
CA PRO A 24 14.87 0.89 14.65
C PRO A 24 14.60 1.53 16.02
N GLY A 25 14.25 2.81 16.05
CA GLY A 25 13.88 3.46 17.31
C GLY A 25 13.83 4.99 17.23
N LEU A 26 13.38 5.61 18.32
CA LEU A 26 13.34 7.08 18.48
C LEU A 26 14.73 7.71 18.49
N ASP A 27 15.76 6.93 18.84
CA ASP A 27 17.16 7.35 18.89
C ASP A 27 17.94 7.05 17.60
N SER A 28 17.23 6.64 16.54
CA SER A 28 17.85 6.36 15.25
C SER A 28 18.59 7.59 14.72
N LYS A 29 19.77 7.37 14.13
CA LYS A 29 20.53 8.42 13.43
C LYS A 29 19.75 9.06 12.27
N PHE A 30 18.68 8.41 11.83
CA PHE A 30 17.75 8.91 10.84
C PHE A 30 16.34 8.91 11.45
N PRO A 31 15.94 10.00 12.15
CA PRO A 31 14.60 10.12 12.69
C PRO A 31 13.56 9.90 11.59
N LEU A 32 12.50 9.14 11.89
CA LEU A 32 11.45 8.82 10.91
C LEU A 32 10.82 10.08 10.30
N GLU A 33 10.74 11.16 11.08
CA GLU A 33 10.26 12.47 10.68
C GLU A 33 11.15 13.11 9.61
N GLN A 34 12.48 13.01 9.75
CA GLN A 34 13.42 13.51 8.75
C GLN A 34 13.36 12.66 7.48
N LEU A 35 13.33 11.33 7.62
CA LEU A 35 13.18 10.42 6.48
C LEU A 35 11.87 10.70 5.74
N LYS A 36 10.79 11.01 6.48
CA LYS A 36 9.50 11.41 5.93
C LYS A 36 9.57 12.74 5.17
N GLU A 37 10.25 13.73 5.70
CA GLU A 37 10.40 15.04 5.03
C GLU A 37 11.18 14.89 3.71
N GLU A 38 12.32 14.21 3.74
CA GLU A 38 13.13 13.97 2.54
C GLU A 38 12.37 13.16 1.48
N ALA A 39 11.58 12.19 1.94
CA ALA A 39 10.68 11.38 1.16
C ALA A 39 9.59 12.22 0.45
N GLU A 40 8.87 13.05 1.21
CA GLU A 40 7.82 13.93 0.67
C GLU A 40 8.38 14.94 -0.34
N ASP A 41 9.58 15.47 -0.11
CA ASP A 41 10.22 16.38 -1.05
C ASP A 41 10.64 15.69 -2.36
N LEU A 42 11.16 14.47 -2.27
CA LEU A 42 11.47 13.66 -3.47
C LEU A 42 10.21 13.29 -4.27
N LEU A 43 9.06 13.07 -3.60
CA LEU A 43 7.79 12.88 -4.31
C LEU A 43 7.37 14.13 -5.07
N LYS A 44 7.42 15.30 -4.44
CA LYS A 44 7.10 16.57 -5.11
C LYS A 44 7.99 16.80 -6.32
N GLU A 45 9.30 16.54 -6.18
CA GLU A 45 10.24 16.63 -7.31
C GLU A 45 9.85 15.66 -8.44
N THR A 46 9.40 14.46 -8.11
CA THR A 46 8.98 13.44 -9.07
C THR A 46 7.69 13.85 -9.80
N GLU A 47 6.69 14.35 -9.08
CA GLU A 47 5.45 14.85 -9.67
C GLU A 47 5.72 16.01 -10.64
N ILE A 48 6.56 16.97 -10.24
CA ILE A 48 6.97 18.09 -11.10
C ILE A 48 7.69 17.56 -12.34
N ALA A 49 8.63 16.62 -12.17
CA ALA A 49 9.36 16.02 -13.29
C ALA A 49 8.47 15.22 -14.24
N VAL A 50 7.39 14.61 -13.75
CA VAL A 50 6.39 13.93 -14.58
C VAL A 50 5.54 14.94 -15.35
N GLN A 51 5.10 16.02 -14.69
CA GLN A 51 4.25 17.05 -15.30
C GLN A 51 4.98 17.92 -16.33
N THR A 52 6.29 18.09 -16.20
CA THR A 52 7.12 18.91 -17.09
C THR A 52 7.71 18.15 -18.28
N ARG A 53 7.25 16.93 -18.55
CA ARG A 53 7.79 16.08 -19.62
C ARG A 53 7.37 16.53 -21.02
N SER A 54 8.27 16.28 -21.99
CA SER A 54 7.98 16.32 -23.43
C SER A 54 7.04 15.19 -23.82
N ASP A 55 6.29 15.36 -24.92
CA ASP A 55 5.28 14.43 -25.47
C ASP A 55 5.82 13.06 -25.93
N GLU A 56 7.03 12.66 -25.52
CA GLU A 56 7.61 11.38 -25.90
C GLU A 56 6.97 10.24 -25.09
N PRO A 57 6.53 9.14 -25.76
CA PRO A 57 5.98 7.99 -25.07
C PRO A 57 7.05 7.34 -24.20
N VAL A 58 6.80 7.30 -22.89
CA VAL A 58 7.68 6.66 -21.91
C VAL A 58 7.29 5.20 -21.76
N ASP A 59 8.30 4.33 -21.71
CA ASP A 59 8.11 2.91 -21.44
C ASP A 59 7.39 2.67 -20.08
N PRO A 60 6.31 1.87 -20.04
CA PRO A 60 5.59 1.57 -18.81
C PRO A 60 6.45 0.90 -17.74
N GLY A 61 7.39 0.03 -18.14
CA GLY A 61 8.32 -0.61 -17.20
C GLY A 61 9.21 0.41 -16.51
N PHE A 62 9.73 1.36 -17.28
CA PHE A 62 10.48 2.51 -16.75
C PHE A 62 9.63 3.31 -15.75
N MET A 63 8.40 3.68 -16.09
CA MET A 63 7.50 4.41 -15.18
C MET A 63 7.27 3.64 -13.87
N SER A 64 7.05 2.34 -13.98
CA SER A 64 6.81 1.50 -12.82
C SER A 64 8.03 1.45 -11.90
N SER A 65 9.21 1.09 -12.42
CA SER A 65 10.44 0.91 -11.63
C SER A 65 10.90 2.17 -10.91
N PHE A 66 10.59 3.33 -11.47
CA PHE A 66 11.25 4.59 -11.09
C PHE A 66 10.32 5.63 -10.47
N ILE A 67 9.01 5.49 -10.66
CA ILE A 67 8.02 6.41 -10.12
C ILE A 67 7.03 5.63 -9.25
N VAL A 68 6.37 4.63 -9.82
CA VAL A 68 5.26 3.94 -9.12
C VAL A 68 5.74 3.12 -7.92
N TYR A 69 6.73 2.23 -8.10
CA TYR A 69 7.20 1.38 -6.99
C TYR A 69 7.83 2.22 -5.87
N PRO A 70 8.72 3.20 -6.14
CA PRO A 70 9.24 4.05 -5.11
C PRO A 70 8.16 4.85 -4.37
N ASP A 71 7.18 5.42 -5.08
CA ASP A 71 6.09 6.21 -4.47
C ASP A 71 5.21 5.37 -3.54
N GLY A 72 4.74 4.21 -4.02
CA GLY A 72 3.93 3.34 -3.19
C GLY A 72 4.68 2.77 -1.98
N LEU A 73 5.98 2.50 -2.12
CA LEU A 73 6.83 1.98 -1.05
C LEU A 73 7.14 3.05 0.00
N LEU A 74 7.31 4.29 -0.43
CA LEU A 74 7.45 5.43 0.46
C LEU A 74 6.17 5.64 1.27
N THR A 75 5.03 5.64 0.60
CA THR A 75 3.71 5.75 1.24
C THR A 75 3.52 4.62 2.25
N HIS A 76 3.99 3.42 1.93
CA HIS A 76 4.01 2.30 2.87
C HIS A 76 4.89 2.57 4.09
N MET A 77 6.14 3.02 3.93
CA MET A 77 7.01 3.33 5.06
C MET A 77 6.35 4.32 6.02
N LEU A 78 5.67 5.35 5.49
CA LEU A 78 4.91 6.30 6.29
C LEU A 78 3.73 5.65 7.04
N SER A 79 3.08 4.66 6.41
CA SER A 79 1.97 3.91 7.01
C SER A 79 2.37 2.92 8.11
N THR A 80 3.66 2.59 8.27
CA THR A 80 4.15 1.69 9.33
C THR A 80 4.31 2.37 10.69
N SER A 81 4.21 3.71 10.75
CA SER A 81 4.21 4.41 12.03
C SER A 81 2.88 4.19 12.76
N PRO A 82 2.89 3.87 14.08
CA PRO A 82 1.69 3.52 14.85
C PRO A 82 0.63 4.63 14.96
N ARG A 83 0.90 5.81 14.38
CA ARG A 83 -0.02 6.95 14.31
C ARG A 83 -0.80 7.04 12.99
N PHE A 84 -0.44 6.27 11.97
CA PHE A 84 -1.05 6.35 10.64
C PHE A 84 -2.19 5.34 10.49
N ARG A 85 -3.23 5.79 9.77
CA ARG A 85 -4.58 5.24 9.73
C ARG A 85 -4.72 4.24 8.57
N SER A 86 -5.92 3.71 8.34
CA SER A 86 -6.21 2.81 7.21
C SER A 86 -6.18 3.53 5.84
N TRP A 87 -6.23 4.87 5.80
CA TRP A 87 -6.35 5.61 4.54
C TRP A 87 -5.02 5.66 3.77
N GLU A 88 -3.90 5.55 4.46
CA GLU A 88 -2.54 5.60 3.91
C GLU A 88 -2.25 4.33 3.10
N TYR A 89 -2.66 3.16 3.60
CA TYR A 89 -2.57 1.90 2.84
C TYR A 89 -3.48 1.90 1.62
N THR A 90 -4.68 2.47 1.74
CA THR A 90 -5.58 2.65 0.60
C THR A 90 -4.96 3.58 -0.45
N HIS A 91 -4.34 4.69 -0.01
CA HIS A 91 -3.63 5.60 -0.90
C HIS A 91 -2.42 4.93 -1.56
N ALA A 92 -1.63 4.17 -0.82
CA ALA A 92 -0.51 3.41 -1.37
C ALA A 92 -1.00 2.42 -2.44
N SER A 93 -2.10 1.71 -2.17
CA SER A 93 -2.66 0.74 -3.12
C SER A 93 -3.05 1.37 -4.46
N SER A 94 -3.53 2.61 -4.48
CA SER A 94 -3.96 3.28 -5.71
C SER A 94 -2.80 3.72 -6.60
N LYS A 95 -1.57 3.72 -6.09
CA LYS A 95 -0.37 4.01 -6.89
C LYS A 95 0.00 2.85 -7.81
N TYR A 96 -0.31 1.62 -7.41
CA TYR A 96 0.09 0.42 -8.14
C TYR A 96 -0.90 0.04 -9.26
N PRO A 97 -0.41 -0.60 -10.34
CA PRO A 97 -1.25 -1.19 -11.37
C PRO A 97 -2.30 -2.16 -10.81
N GLU A 98 -3.43 -2.31 -11.51
CA GLU A 98 -4.55 -3.15 -11.06
C GLU A 98 -4.22 -4.64 -10.92
N ASP A 99 -3.18 -5.10 -11.60
CA ASP A 99 -2.67 -6.46 -11.64
C ASP A 99 -1.39 -6.64 -10.81
N ASP A 100 -1.00 -5.64 -10.02
CA ASP A 100 0.20 -5.69 -9.18
C ASP A 100 -0.07 -6.35 -7.82
N GLU A 101 0.89 -7.13 -7.32
CA GLU A 101 0.77 -7.78 -6.02
C GLU A 101 0.77 -6.84 -4.82
N LEU A 102 1.47 -5.70 -4.91
CA LEU A 102 1.51 -4.71 -3.85
C LEU A 102 0.19 -3.95 -3.73
N ARG A 103 -0.55 -3.77 -4.82
CA ARG A 103 -1.92 -3.24 -4.77
C ARG A 103 -2.81 -4.13 -3.90
N ALA A 104 -2.83 -5.43 -4.19
CA ALA A 104 -3.63 -6.39 -3.42
C ALA A 104 -3.15 -6.48 -1.97
N TRP A 105 -1.83 -6.46 -1.76
CA TRP A 105 -1.25 -6.51 -0.42
C TRP A 105 -1.63 -5.31 0.43
N TYR A 106 -1.55 -4.09 -0.11
CA TYR A 106 -1.89 -2.89 0.65
C TYR A 106 -3.39 -2.76 0.94
N LEU A 107 -4.27 -3.18 0.02
CA LEU A 107 -5.69 -3.31 0.32
C LEU A 107 -5.95 -4.30 1.47
N ASN A 108 -5.21 -5.41 1.52
CA ASN A 108 -5.28 -6.34 2.64
C ASN A 108 -4.80 -5.71 3.96
N CYS A 109 -3.68 -4.98 3.95
CA CYS A 109 -3.20 -4.24 5.12
C CYS A 109 -4.21 -3.19 5.61
N THR A 110 -4.87 -2.47 4.69
CA THR A 110 -5.98 -1.56 5.02
C THR A 110 -7.06 -2.29 5.82
N MET A 111 -7.48 -3.48 5.39
CA MET A 111 -8.52 -4.27 6.07
C MET A 111 -8.07 -4.71 7.48
N ASP A 112 -6.82 -5.11 7.65
CA ASP A 112 -6.28 -5.46 8.98
C ASP A 112 -6.29 -4.24 9.93
N CYS A 113 -5.90 -3.05 9.44
CA CYS A 113 -5.99 -1.81 10.20
C CYS A 113 -7.45 -1.45 10.55
N MET A 114 -8.36 -1.57 9.58
CA MET A 114 -9.78 -1.29 9.75
C MET A 114 -10.42 -2.17 10.83
N ARG A 115 -10.07 -3.46 10.87
CA ARG A 115 -10.53 -4.39 11.90
C ARG A 115 -10.11 -3.92 13.29
N ASN A 116 -8.83 -3.58 13.46
CA ASN A 116 -8.31 -3.13 14.75
C ASN A 116 -8.89 -1.78 15.19
N ALA A 117 -9.33 -0.96 14.24
CA ALA A 117 -9.95 0.35 14.50
C ALA A 117 -11.48 0.30 14.71
N GLY A 118 -12.13 -0.85 14.48
CA GLY A 118 -13.57 -0.99 14.63
C GLY A 118 -14.37 -0.08 13.69
N VAL A 119 -13.90 0.11 12.45
CA VAL A 119 -14.59 0.96 11.46
C VAL A 119 -15.98 0.40 11.12
N PRO A 120 -16.91 1.21 10.58
CA PRO A 120 -18.18 0.72 10.06
C PRO A 120 -18.00 -0.41 9.04
N ILE A 121 -18.85 -1.42 9.10
CA ILE A 121 -18.84 -2.59 8.20
C ILE A 121 -18.91 -2.15 6.74
N GLU A 122 -19.70 -1.13 6.40
CA GLU A 122 -19.77 -0.57 5.04
C GLU A 122 -18.39 -0.21 4.48
N ASN A 123 -17.58 0.50 5.27
CA ASN A 123 -16.24 0.93 4.86
C ASN A 123 -15.31 -0.28 4.66
N PHE A 124 -15.41 -1.29 5.52
CA PHE A 124 -14.64 -2.53 5.39
C PHE A 124 -15.03 -3.30 4.12
N LEU A 125 -16.32 -3.40 3.82
CA LEU A 125 -16.84 -4.08 2.63
C LEU A 125 -16.48 -3.35 1.32
N MET A 126 -16.41 -2.02 1.35
CA MET A 126 -15.94 -1.22 0.21
C MET A 126 -14.50 -1.59 -0.16
N VAL A 127 -13.60 -1.70 0.83
CA VAL A 127 -12.21 -2.12 0.60
C VAL A 127 -12.13 -3.59 0.16
N ALA A 128 -12.93 -4.47 0.77
CA ALA A 128 -13.01 -5.88 0.38
C ALA A 128 -13.41 -6.04 -1.09
N THR A 129 -14.29 -5.18 -1.60
CA THR A 129 -14.72 -5.19 -3.01
C THR A 129 -13.54 -4.88 -3.94
N GLY A 130 -12.77 -3.83 -3.67
CA GLY A 130 -11.56 -3.52 -4.44
C GLY A 130 -10.51 -4.65 -4.38
N LEU A 131 -10.40 -5.33 -3.24
CA LEU A 131 -9.50 -6.48 -3.09
C LEU A 131 -9.98 -7.67 -3.95
N ARG A 132 -11.28 -7.97 -3.96
CA ARG A 132 -11.86 -9.03 -4.82
C ARG A 132 -11.62 -8.77 -6.31
N ASP A 133 -11.64 -7.51 -6.73
CA ASP A 133 -11.39 -7.14 -8.13
C ASP A 133 -9.91 -7.25 -8.52
N THR A 134 -9.02 -6.93 -7.58
CA THR A 134 -7.57 -6.91 -7.80
C THR A 134 -6.97 -8.33 -7.81
N VAL A 135 -7.42 -9.21 -6.90
CA VAL A 135 -6.81 -10.53 -6.68
C VAL A 135 -6.75 -11.41 -7.94
N PRO A 136 -7.82 -11.56 -8.74
CA PRO A 136 -7.78 -12.38 -9.95
C PRO A 136 -6.82 -11.84 -11.02
N LYS A 137 -6.67 -10.52 -11.12
CA LYS A 137 -5.75 -9.87 -12.08
C LYS A 137 -4.31 -10.13 -11.65
N MET A 138 -4.03 -9.86 -10.37
CA MET A 138 -2.75 -10.07 -9.73
C MET A 138 -2.28 -11.53 -9.80
N LYS A 139 -3.14 -12.51 -9.52
CA LYS A 139 -2.77 -13.93 -9.54
C LYS A 139 -2.31 -14.45 -10.91
N LYS A 140 -2.72 -13.81 -12.01
CA LYS A 140 -2.28 -14.20 -13.37
C LYS A 140 -0.78 -14.00 -13.58
N ILE A 141 -0.19 -13.01 -12.91
CA ILE A 141 1.21 -12.61 -13.09
C ILE A 141 2.03 -12.98 -11.85
N TRP A 142 1.47 -12.78 -10.66
CA TRP A 142 2.16 -12.85 -9.37
C TRP A 142 1.73 -14.05 -8.50
N GLY A 143 1.11 -15.06 -9.10
CA GLY A 143 0.62 -16.24 -8.36
C GLY A 143 1.72 -17.12 -7.74
N VAL A 144 2.97 -16.97 -8.19
CA VAL A 144 4.14 -17.73 -7.70
C VAL A 144 5.27 -16.82 -7.20
N SER A 145 4.95 -15.56 -6.91
CA SER A 145 5.93 -14.62 -6.35
C SER A 145 6.40 -15.06 -4.96
N GLU A 146 7.51 -14.49 -4.49
CA GLU A 146 7.98 -14.73 -3.11
C GLU A 146 6.93 -14.33 -2.07
N LEU A 147 6.19 -13.25 -2.32
CA LEU A 147 5.11 -12.80 -1.45
C LEU A 147 3.95 -13.82 -1.43
N ALA A 148 3.60 -14.39 -2.60
CA ALA A 148 2.62 -15.46 -2.71
C ALA A 148 3.03 -16.71 -1.90
N MET A 149 4.28 -17.16 -2.09
CA MET A 149 4.85 -18.30 -1.36
C MET A 149 4.99 -18.02 0.14
N GLY A 150 5.19 -16.75 0.52
CA GLY A 150 5.32 -16.27 1.89
C GLY A 150 4.00 -16.12 2.66
N GLY A 151 2.86 -16.55 2.10
CA GLY A 151 1.59 -16.58 2.81
C GLY A 151 0.60 -15.46 2.47
N ARG A 152 0.90 -14.61 1.48
CA ARG A 152 0.04 -13.48 1.06
C ARG A 152 -1.38 -13.93 0.75
N ASP A 153 -1.50 -14.98 -0.06
CA ASP A 153 -2.79 -15.43 -0.58
C ASP A 153 -3.70 -15.95 0.54
N GLN A 154 -3.13 -16.62 1.54
CA GLN A 154 -3.83 -17.09 2.72
C GLN A 154 -4.35 -15.92 3.58
N LYS A 155 -3.52 -14.88 3.76
CA LYS A 155 -3.92 -13.67 4.51
C LYS A 155 -5.04 -12.89 3.80
N ILE A 156 -4.90 -12.69 2.49
CA ILE A 156 -5.93 -12.09 1.65
C ILE A 156 -7.24 -12.87 1.77
N GLN A 157 -7.18 -14.20 1.64
CA GLN A 157 -8.37 -15.04 1.72
C GLN A 157 -9.05 -14.91 3.09
N ALA A 158 -8.30 -14.89 4.19
CA ALA A 158 -8.87 -14.73 5.52
C ALA A 158 -9.67 -13.42 5.69
N ASN A 159 -9.18 -12.31 5.13
CA ASN A 159 -9.89 -11.03 5.17
C ASN A 159 -11.13 -11.02 4.24
N LEU A 160 -11.08 -11.70 3.10
CA LEU A 160 -12.23 -11.87 2.21
C LEU A 160 -13.31 -12.77 2.83
N ASP A 161 -12.93 -13.89 3.44
CA ASP A 161 -13.84 -14.78 4.16
C ASP A 161 -14.55 -14.04 5.31
N ARG A 162 -13.82 -13.16 5.99
CA ARG A 162 -14.39 -12.29 7.02
C ARG A 162 -15.38 -11.28 6.42
N ALA A 163 -15.08 -10.69 5.27
CA ALA A 163 -16.02 -9.82 4.58
C ALA A 163 -17.30 -10.57 4.17
N ASP A 164 -17.18 -11.83 3.72
CA ASP A 164 -18.32 -12.70 3.41
C ASP A 164 -19.17 -13.00 4.66
N GLU A 165 -18.51 -13.27 5.80
CA GLU A 165 -19.18 -13.44 7.09
C GLU A 165 -19.99 -12.20 7.48
N LEU A 166 -19.40 -11.01 7.37
CA LEU A 166 -20.07 -9.75 7.70
C LEU A 166 -21.26 -9.49 6.78
N MET A 167 -21.12 -9.70 5.48
CA MET A 167 -22.24 -9.57 4.53
C MET A 167 -23.39 -10.52 4.90
N ARG A 168 -23.08 -11.77 5.28
CA ARG A 168 -24.11 -12.72 5.71
C ARG A 168 -24.83 -12.24 6.96
N ARG A 169 -24.09 -11.77 7.96
CA ARG A 169 -24.66 -11.25 9.21
C ARG A 169 -25.55 -10.02 9.01
N VAL A 170 -25.18 -9.15 8.05
CA VAL A 170 -26.00 -8.01 7.62
C VAL A 170 -27.27 -8.50 6.91
N ALA A 171 -27.17 -9.49 6.01
CA ALA A 171 -28.32 -10.08 5.34
C ALA A 171 -29.30 -10.73 6.34
N ASP A 172 -28.77 -11.39 7.37
CA ASP A 172 -29.52 -12.01 8.46
C ASP A 172 -30.06 -10.99 9.48
N LYS A 173 -29.76 -9.69 9.29
CA LYS A 173 -30.14 -8.58 10.19
C LYS A 173 -29.61 -8.73 11.62
N THR A 174 -28.55 -9.53 11.80
CA THR A 174 -27.83 -9.66 13.08
C THR A 174 -26.80 -8.56 13.27
N LEU A 175 -26.46 -7.85 12.20
CA LEU A 175 -25.67 -6.63 12.14
C LEU A 175 -26.29 -5.67 11.12
N THR A 176 -25.89 -4.41 11.19
CA THR A 176 -26.16 -3.37 10.21
C THR A 176 -24.85 -2.91 9.54
N LEU A 177 -24.95 -2.16 8.44
CA LEU A 177 -23.77 -1.61 7.76
C LEU A 177 -23.01 -0.56 8.60
N GLU A 178 -23.71 0.07 9.56
CA GLU A 178 -23.14 1.09 10.45
C GLU A 178 -22.44 0.47 11.68
N ASP A 179 -22.73 -0.79 11.99
CA ASP A 179 -22.09 -1.47 13.11
C ASP A 179 -20.56 -1.54 12.89
N PRO A 180 -19.76 -1.43 13.96
CA PRO A 180 -18.32 -1.57 13.87
C PRO A 180 -17.95 -3.02 13.51
N VAL A 181 -16.89 -3.18 12.71
CA VAL A 181 -16.31 -4.51 12.44
C VAL A 181 -15.95 -5.18 13.77
N PRO A 182 -16.56 -6.34 14.10
CA PRO A 182 -16.22 -7.05 15.32
C PRO A 182 -14.80 -7.60 15.25
N LEU A 183 -14.08 -7.52 16.37
CA LEU A 183 -12.77 -8.15 16.56
C LEU A 183 -12.83 -9.68 16.33
#